data_AF-A0A1C7WIK3-F1
#
_entry.id   AF-A0A1C7WIK3-F1
#
_cell.length_a   1.000
_cell.length_b   1.000
_cell.length_c   1.000
_cell.angle_alpha   90.00
_cell.angle_beta   90.00
_cell.angle_gamma   90.00
#
_symmetry.space_group_name_H-M   'P 1'
#
loop_
_entity.id
_entity.type
_entity.pdbx_description
1 polymer ?
#
loop_
_entity_poly.entity_id
_entity_poly.type
_entity_poly.pdbx_seq_one_letter_code
_entity_poly.pdbx_strand_id
1 'polypeptide(L)'
;MAGNVGYGSLPFSEQIAFFQRKLNTKTDAWTDVYGAAHDYEFMVAGANRDDLLADLRKAVERAITEGRTLQDFRKDFSGIVARYGWSYNGGFEWRTRVIYETNLRSSYMAGRFQQLMAMRETHPYWEYVHSDVVEEPREEHLAWNGMILRWDDPWWVTHFPINAWGCQCSVIARTEDDLRRMGKSGPDTAPPIKWVERTIGQRSPGGPRTVLVPEGIDPGFEHTPGRSRNFSGQVPPPRGGRPLPPEHLPPLDPLPTAPSPISPPDPLPEPQPVTPPDWEGNAIEEFLGSFKASFTRAAAFLDAVGQRLAIGLGMFWGNDGNPADYAESASFDTATALPLIAQAIQTPDEIWVQIVWLADVQLAVVRRRYLARFQVSGQEEPVAVVFEVGRDGWAGNVSTSEAMLQSLRQGVRLYQREVN
;
A
#
# COMPACT_ATOMS: atom_id res chain seq x y z
N MET A 1 -1.56 -36.77 -40.58
CA MET A 1 -2.36 -35.93 -39.66
C MET A 1 -1.44 -35.37 -38.60
N ALA A 2 -0.63 -34.37 -38.96
CA ALA A 2 0.12 -33.59 -37.97
C ALA A 2 -0.82 -32.48 -37.50
N GLY A 3 -1.28 -32.56 -36.26
CA GLY A 3 -2.19 -31.59 -35.68
C GLY A 3 -1.55 -30.21 -35.64
N ASN A 4 -2.34 -29.22 -36.06
CA ASN A 4 -2.06 -27.79 -35.99
C ASN A 4 -1.55 -27.40 -34.59
N VAL A 5 -0.25 -27.08 -34.47
CA VAL A 5 0.25 -26.34 -33.30
C VAL A 5 -0.03 -24.88 -33.57
N GLY A 6 -1.11 -24.37 -32.96
CA GLY A 6 -1.41 -22.95 -32.98
C GLY A 6 -0.35 -22.20 -32.18
N TYR A 7 0.58 -21.54 -32.87
CA TYR A 7 1.41 -20.48 -32.28
C TYR A 7 0.54 -19.23 -32.04
N GLY A 8 -0.42 -19.34 -31.13
CA GLY A 8 -1.09 -18.20 -30.50
C GLY A 8 -0.30 -17.85 -29.24
N SER A 9 -0.01 -16.57 -29.03
CA SER A 9 0.65 -16.05 -27.83
C SER A 9 0.07 -16.72 -26.58
N LEU A 10 0.89 -17.42 -25.80
CA LEU A 10 0.44 -17.99 -24.53
C LEU A 10 -0.10 -16.84 -23.67
N PRO A 11 -1.31 -16.98 -23.09
CA PRO A 11 -1.90 -15.94 -22.26
C PRO A 11 -0.96 -15.64 -21.07
N PHE A 12 -0.69 -14.36 -20.82
CA PHE A 12 0.15 -13.95 -19.70
C PHE A 12 -0.65 -14.05 -18.39
N SER A 13 -0.52 -15.20 -17.72
CA SER A 13 -1.39 -15.59 -16.61
C SER A 13 -1.35 -14.61 -15.42
N GLU A 14 -0.18 -14.04 -15.13
CA GLU A 14 0.05 -13.13 -14.03
C GLU A 14 -0.64 -11.78 -14.29
N GLN A 15 -0.58 -11.27 -15.52
CA GLN A 15 -1.32 -10.08 -15.93
C GLN A 15 -2.84 -10.31 -15.84
N ILE A 16 -3.33 -11.43 -16.37
CA ILE A 16 -4.76 -11.78 -16.36
C ILE A 16 -5.26 -11.87 -14.91
N ALA A 17 -4.54 -12.62 -14.06
CA ALA A 17 -4.89 -12.78 -12.66
C ALA A 17 -4.89 -11.44 -11.90
N PHE A 18 -3.92 -10.57 -12.17
CA PHE A 18 -3.88 -9.24 -11.57
C PHE A 18 -5.09 -8.40 -11.98
N PHE A 19 -5.41 -8.34 -13.28
CA PHE A 19 -6.51 -7.52 -13.79
C PHE A 19 -7.89 -8.05 -13.31
N GLN A 20 -8.10 -9.37 -13.34
CA GLN A 20 -9.36 -10.00 -12.93
C GLN A 20 -9.68 -9.80 -11.44
N ARG A 21 -8.66 -9.61 -10.58
CA ARG A 21 -8.84 -9.35 -9.15
C ARG A 21 -9.18 -7.90 -8.81
N LYS A 22 -9.20 -6.98 -9.78
CA LYS A 22 -9.58 -5.59 -9.50
C LYS A 22 -11.06 -5.49 -9.11
N LEU A 23 -11.42 -4.48 -8.34
CA LEU A 23 -12.80 -4.13 -8.01
C LEU A 23 -13.23 -2.95 -8.86
N ASN A 24 -14.49 -2.91 -9.30
CA ASN A 24 -14.99 -1.77 -10.05
C ASN A 24 -15.31 -0.63 -9.07
N THR A 25 -14.59 0.48 -9.21
CA THR A 25 -14.83 1.70 -8.42
C THR A 25 -15.39 2.78 -9.32
N LYS A 26 -16.56 3.29 -8.97
CA LYS A 26 -17.18 4.44 -9.64
C LYS A 26 -16.40 5.70 -9.26
N THR A 27 -16.02 6.48 -10.28
CA THR A 27 -15.27 7.71 -10.09
C THR A 27 -15.83 8.82 -10.98
N ASP A 28 -15.74 10.05 -10.51
CA ASP A 28 -16.05 11.24 -11.30
C ASP A 28 -14.77 11.81 -11.93
N ALA A 29 -13.63 11.66 -11.26
CA ALA A 29 -12.33 12.11 -11.72
C ALA A 29 -11.28 11.00 -11.68
N TRP A 30 -10.19 11.20 -12.43
CA TRP A 30 -9.05 10.29 -12.41
C TRP A 30 -8.32 10.29 -11.06
N THR A 31 -8.47 11.37 -10.28
CA THR A 31 -7.84 11.53 -8.97
C THR A 31 -8.50 10.75 -7.84
N ASP A 32 -9.68 10.18 -8.09
CA ASP A 32 -10.49 9.48 -7.07
C ASP A 32 -9.90 8.12 -6.70
N VAL A 33 -9.21 7.49 -7.65
CA VAL A 33 -8.33 6.32 -7.43
C VAL A 33 -6.94 6.75 -7.82
N TYR A 34 -5.98 6.64 -6.90
CA TYR A 34 -4.67 7.25 -7.05
C TYR A 34 -3.55 6.31 -6.60
N GLY A 35 -2.43 6.30 -7.32
CA GLY A 35 -1.24 5.53 -6.97
C GLY A 35 -1.54 4.02 -6.83
N ALA A 36 -1.03 3.42 -5.76
CA ALA A 36 -1.17 1.99 -5.47
C ALA A 36 -2.63 1.51 -5.33
N ALA A 37 -3.63 2.39 -5.17
CA ALA A 37 -5.03 1.99 -5.20
C ALA A 37 -5.40 1.34 -6.55
N HIS A 38 -4.73 1.70 -7.64
CA HIS A 38 -4.91 1.07 -8.95
C HIS A 38 -4.54 -0.41 -8.98
N ASP A 39 -3.77 -0.92 -8.02
CA ASP A 39 -3.57 -2.35 -7.90
C ASP A 39 -4.87 -3.06 -7.56
N TYR A 40 -5.70 -2.45 -6.71
CA TYR A 40 -6.96 -2.99 -6.21
C TYR A 40 -8.16 -2.66 -7.08
N GLU A 41 -8.14 -1.50 -7.72
CA GLU A 41 -9.33 -0.88 -8.28
C GLU A 41 -9.22 -0.66 -9.79
N PHE A 42 -10.31 -0.99 -10.49
CA PHE A 42 -10.55 -0.64 -11.87
C PHE A 42 -11.55 0.52 -11.91
N MET A 43 -11.19 1.58 -12.61
CA MET A 43 -12.02 2.76 -12.78
C MET A 43 -11.85 3.31 -14.19
N VAL A 44 -12.87 4.04 -14.66
CA VAL A 44 -12.78 4.93 -15.82
C VAL A 44 -13.40 6.27 -15.41
N ALA A 45 -12.62 7.36 -15.46
CA ALA A 45 -13.02 8.64 -14.88
C ALA A 45 -14.32 9.15 -15.51
N GLY A 46 -15.35 9.40 -14.70
CA GLY A 46 -16.67 9.82 -15.15
C GLY A 46 -17.58 8.68 -15.63
N ALA A 47 -17.15 7.42 -15.56
CA ALA A 47 -17.99 6.23 -15.77
C ALA A 47 -18.63 5.80 -14.44
N ASN A 48 -19.54 6.63 -13.91
CA ASN A 48 -20.13 6.46 -12.58
C ASN A 48 -21.39 5.59 -12.55
N ARG A 49 -21.52 4.65 -13.50
CA ARG A 49 -22.59 3.65 -13.53
C ARG A 49 -22.01 2.24 -13.55
N ASP A 50 -22.58 1.35 -12.76
CA ASP A 50 -22.03 0.00 -12.53
C ASP A 50 -22.03 -0.86 -13.81
N ASP A 51 -23.10 -0.78 -14.61
CA ASP A 51 -23.26 -1.48 -15.89
C ASP A 51 -22.27 -1.00 -16.96
N LEU A 52 -22.16 0.32 -17.13
CA LEU A 52 -21.20 0.97 -18.01
C LEU A 52 -19.76 0.59 -17.66
N LEU A 53 -19.41 0.69 -16.37
CA LEU A 53 -18.05 0.41 -15.91
C LEU A 53 -17.71 -1.08 -16.05
N ALA A 54 -18.66 -1.98 -15.79
CA ALA A 54 -18.51 -3.41 -16.01
C ALA A 54 -18.25 -3.76 -17.48
N ASP A 55 -18.98 -3.17 -18.42
CA ASP A 55 -18.76 -3.40 -19.85
C ASP A 55 -17.42 -2.82 -20.33
N LEU A 56 -17.02 -1.65 -19.84
CA LEU A 56 -15.70 -1.08 -20.13
C LEU A 56 -14.57 -1.98 -19.61
N ARG A 57 -14.70 -2.49 -18.40
CA ARG A 57 -13.76 -3.47 -17.84
C ARG A 57 -13.67 -4.71 -18.70
N LYS A 58 -14.82 -5.26 -19.12
CA LYS A 58 -14.88 -6.44 -19.97
C LYS A 58 -14.21 -6.21 -21.32
N ALA A 59 -14.35 -5.02 -21.91
CA ALA A 59 -13.65 -4.67 -23.15
C ALA A 59 -12.13 -4.67 -22.97
N VAL A 60 -11.62 -4.14 -21.85
CA VAL A 60 -10.19 -4.19 -21.51
C VAL A 60 -9.72 -5.62 -21.21
N GLU A 61 -10.51 -6.40 -20.47
CA GLU A 61 -10.21 -7.80 -20.15
C GLU A 61 -10.07 -8.64 -21.42
N ARG A 62 -10.94 -8.44 -22.41
CA ARG A 62 -10.85 -9.10 -23.72
C ARG A 62 -9.60 -8.68 -24.48
N ALA A 63 -9.18 -7.42 -24.38
CA ALA A 63 -7.92 -7.00 -24.96
C ALA A 63 -6.72 -7.74 -24.33
N ILE A 64 -6.75 -7.96 -23.02
CA ILE A 64 -5.70 -8.69 -22.29
C ILE A 64 -5.73 -10.20 -22.61
N THR A 65 -6.92 -10.81 -22.60
CA THR A 65 -7.08 -12.28 -22.69
C THR A 65 -7.09 -12.80 -24.12
N GLU A 66 -7.63 -12.03 -25.07
CA GLU A 66 -7.76 -12.42 -26.48
C GLU A 66 -6.73 -11.73 -27.39
N GLY A 67 -5.91 -10.81 -26.86
CA GLY A 67 -4.91 -10.06 -27.65
C GLY A 67 -5.53 -9.05 -28.64
N ARG A 68 -6.68 -8.45 -28.31
CA ARG A 68 -7.37 -7.50 -29.19
C ARG A 68 -6.57 -6.22 -29.37
N THR A 69 -6.74 -5.56 -30.53
CA THR A 69 -6.07 -4.30 -30.85
C THR A 69 -6.80 -3.08 -30.25
N LEU A 70 -6.14 -1.92 -30.22
CA LEU A 70 -6.77 -0.64 -29.88
C LEU A 70 -7.99 -0.34 -30.78
N GLN A 71 -7.93 -0.72 -32.07
CA GLN A 71 -9.04 -0.51 -32.99
C GLN A 71 -10.26 -1.38 -32.65
N ASP A 72 -10.05 -2.60 -32.15
CA ASP A 72 -11.14 -3.45 -31.69
C ASP A 72 -11.73 -2.93 -30.38
N PHE A 73 -10.88 -2.47 -29.44
CA PHE A 73 -11.34 -1.79 -28.23
C PHE A 73 -12.17 -0.55 -28.57
N ARG A 74 -11.79 0.24 -29.56
CA ARG A 74 -12.56 1.41 -30.02
C ARG A 74 -13.96 1.05 -30.53
N LYS A 75 -14.11 -0.08 -31.23
CA LYS A 75 -15.42 -0.59 -31.66
C LYS A 75 -16.28 -1.02 -30.47
N ASP A 76 -15.69 -1.74 -29.52
CA ASP A 76 -16.39 -2.14 -28.29
C ASP A 76 -16.80 -0.89 -27.47
N PHE A 77 -15.89 0.07 -27.30
CA PHE A 77 -16.11 1.33 -26.59
C PHE A 77 -17.23 2.17 -27.22
N SER A 78 -17.26 2.34 -28.54
CA SER A 78 -18.31 3.13 -29.21
C SER A 78 -19.69 2.48 -29.03
N GLY A 79 -19.76 1.14 -29.10
CA GLY A 79 -20.98 0.40 -28.82
C GLY A 79 -21.46 0.55 -27.37
N ILE A 80 -20.54 0.53 -26.41
CA ILE A 80 -20.82 0.75 -24.98
C ILE A 80 -21.35 2.16 -24.74
N VAL A 81 -20.67 3.18 -25.27
CA VAL A 81 -21.09 4.59 -25.17
C VAL A 81 -22.51 4.78 -25.70
N ALA A 82 -22.79 4.26 -26.90
CA ALA A 82 -24.11 4.37 -27.52
C ALA A 82 -25.20 3.65 -26.71
N ARG A 83 -24.90 2.46 -26.18
CA ARG A 83 -25.85 1.67 -25.37
C ARG A 83 -26.28 2.40 -24.10
N TYR A 84 -25.34 3.04 -23.41
CA TYR A 84 -25.60 3.67 -22.11
C TYR A 84 -25.90 5.17 -22.21
N GLY A 85 -25.79 5.77 -23.40
CA GLY A 85 -25.95 7.22 -23.60
C GLY A 85 -24.90 8.02 -22.83
N TRP A 86 -23.69 7.49 -22.67
CA TRP A 86 -22.67 8.08 -21.81
C TRP A 86 -21.97 9.26 -22.48
N SER A 87 -22.05 10.44 -21.86
CA SER A 87 -21.27 11.61 -22.24
C SER A 87 -19.98 11.67 -21.43
N TYR A 88 -18.87 12.01 -22.08
CA TYR A 88 -17.55 12.02 -21.46
C TYR A 88 -16.68 13.18 -21.93
N ASN A 89 -15.62 13.46 -21.16
CA ASN A 89 -14.65 14.50 -21.47
C ASN A 89 -13.45 13.96 -22.29
N GLY A 90 -12.94 14.80 -23.20
CA GLY A 90 -11.82 14.50 -24.09
C GLY A 90 -12.23 13.92 -25.44
N GLY A 91 -11.34 14.02 -26.44
CA GLY A 91 -11.60 13.45 -27.76
C GLY A 91 -11.62 11.91 -27.74
N PHE A 92 -12.45 11.30 -28.59
CA PHE A 92 -12.61 9.83 -28.69
C PHE A 92 -11.26 9.11 -28.85
N GLU A 93 -10.42 9.58 -29.78
CA GLU A 93 -9.11 8.98 -30.08
C GLU A 93 -8.18 8.96 -28.85
N TRP A 94 -8.09 10.09 -28.15
CA TRP A 94 -7.28 10.22 -26.95
C TRP A 94 -7.84 9.38 -25.79
N ARG A 95 -9.14 9.46 -25.53
CA ARG A 95 -9.78 8.79 -24.38
C ARG A 95 -9.69 7.28 -24.49
N THR A 96 -10.00 6.74 -25.67
CA THR A 96 -9.91 5.30 -25.92
C THR A 96 -8.48 4.80 -25.77
N ARG A 97 -7.50 5.54 -26.30
CA ARG A 97 -6.08 5.21 -26.16
C ARG A 97 -5.63 5.20 -24.70
N VAL A 98 -5.95 6.24 -23.93
CA VAL A 98 -5.58 6.32 -22.50
C VAL A 98 -6.17 5.17 -21.70
N ILE A 99 -7.46 4.87 -21.86
CA ILE A 99 -8.11 3.76 -21.12
C ILE A 99 -7.45 2.43 -21.48
N TYR A 100 -7.25 2.18 -22.78
CA TYR A 100 -6.67 0.95 -23.28
C TYR A 100 -5.22 0.77 -22.84
N GLU A 101 -4.34 1.71 -23.19
CA GLU A 101 -2.89 1.58 -22.98
C GLU A 101 -2.53 1.58 -21.49
N THR A 102 -3.11 2.48 -20.69
CA THR A 102 -2.80 2.56 -19.26
C THR A 102 -3.18 1.27 -18.54
N ASN A 103 -4.36 0.69 -18.83
CA ASN A 103 -4.76 -0.56 -18.19
C ASN A 103 -3.95 -1.76 -18.70
N LEU A 104 -3.69 -1.86 -20.00
CA LEU A 104 -2.90 -2.97 -20.55
C LEU A 104 -1.48 -2.95 -20.01
N ARG A 105 -0.81 -1.79 -20.02
CA ARG A 105 0.60 -1.70 -19.61
C ARG A 105 0.77 -1.82 -18.11
N SER A 106 -0.07 -1.17 -17.29
CA SER A 106 0.01 -1.33 -15.82
C SER A 106 -0.24 -2.77 -15.39
N SER A 107 -1.25 -3.44 -15.96
CA SER A 107 -1.51 -4.85 -15.65
C SER A 107 -0.41 -5.78 -16.14
N TYR A 108 0.15 -5.53 -17.32
CA TYR A 108 1.30 -6.27 -17.83
C TYR A 108 2.50 -6.12 -16.89
N MET A 109 2.82 -4.90 -16.49
CA MET A 109 3.95 -4.64 -15.59
C MET A 109 3.73 -5.20 -14.19
N ALA A 110 2.50 -5.25 -13.69
CA ALA A 110 2.18 -5.95 -12.43
C ALA A 110 2.44 -7.46 -12.53
N GLY A 111 2.03 -8.09 -13.63
CA GLY A 111 2.37 -9.48 -13.90
C GLY A 111 3.88 -9.68 -14.04
N ARG A 112 4.56 -8.75 -14.71
CA ARG A 112 6.02 -8.78 -14.89
C ARG A 112 6.74 -8.67 -13.55
N PHE A 113 6.30 -7.78 -12.67
CA PHE A 113 6.84 -7.65 -11.32
C PHE A 113 6.74 -8.97 -10.55
N GLN A 114 5.59 -9.67 -10.63
CA GLN A 114 5.42 -10.97 -10.01
C GLN A 114 6.43 -12.01 -10.55
N GLN A 115 6.64 -12.05 -11.87
CA GLN A 115 7.64 -12.95 -12.49
C GLN A 115 9.06 -12.61 -12.04
N LEU A 116 9.44 -11.34 -12.05
CA LEU A 116 10.77 -10.89 -11.65
C LEU A 116 11.03 -11.19 -10.16
N MET A 117 10.03 -10.99 -9.30
CA MET A 117 10.09 -11.36 -7.89
C MET A 117 10.28 -12.87 -7.68
N ALA A 118 9.64 -13.71 -8.50
CA ALA A 118 9.81 -15.17 -8.42
C ALA A 118 11.23 -15.62 -8.84
N MET A 119 11.90 -14.84 -9.69
CA MET A 119 13.24 -15.16 -10.21
C MET A 119 14.37 -14.45 -9.47
N ARG A 120 14.08 -13.56 -8.52
CA ARG A 120 15.05 -12.63 -7.91
C ARG A 120 16.32 -13.27 -7.34
N GLU A 121 16.26 -14.52 -6.88
CA GLU A 121 17.45 -15.22 -6.35
C GLU A 121 18.41 -15.66 -7.46
N THR A 122 17.88 -15.93 -8.66
CA THR A 122 18.64 -16.38 -9.84
C THR A 122 18.98 -15.23 -10.80
N HIS A 123 18.11 -14.22 -10.85
CA HIS A 123 18.24 -13.03 -11.68
C HIS A 123 18.07 -11.79 -10.80
N PRO A 124 19.04 -11.51 -9.90
CA PRO A 124 18.90 -10.47 -8.89
C PRO A 124 19.05 -9.06 -9.43
N TYR A 125 19.51 -8.89 -10.68
CA TYR A 125 19.73 -7.58 -11.28
C TYR A 125 18.63 -7.26 -12.27
N TRP A 126 18.08 -6.06 -12.19
CA TRP A 126 17.00 -5.60 -13.02
C TRP A 126 17.47 -4.44 -13.87
N GLU A 127 17.25 -4.54 -15.18
CA GLU A 127 17.57 -3.50 -16.15
C GLU A 127 16.30 -2.72 -16.50
N TYR A 128 16.36 -1.40 -16.37
CA TYR A 128 15.34 -0.50 -16.88
C TYR A 128 15.50 -0.34 -18.39
N VAL A 129 14.44 -0.62 -19.15
CA VAL A 129 14.49 -0.59 -20.61
C VAL A 129 13.46 0.40 -21.14
N HIS A 130 13.95 1.47 -21.76
CA HIS A 130 13.13 2.40 -22.53
C HIS A 130 12.80 1.80 -23.89
N SER A 131 11.63 2.13 -24.44
CA SER A 131 11.21 1.63 -25.75
C SER A 131 11.51 2.63 -26.84
N ASP A 132 12.29 2.23 -27.83
CA ASP A 132 12.68 3.07 -28.99
C ASP A 132 11.50 3.48 -29.89
N VAL A 133 10.30 2.92 -29.67
CA VAL A 133 9.09 3.26 -30.43
C VAL A 133 8.41 4.55 -29.94
N VAL A 134 8.86 5.09 -28.80
CA VAL A 134 8.33 6.33 -28.25
C VAL A 134 8.99 7.51 -28.97
N GLU A 135 8.22 8.20 -29.83
CA GLU A 135 8.72 9.32 -30.65
C GLU A 135 9.16 10.53 -29.81
N GLU A 136 8.41 10.83 -28.74
CA GLU A 136 8.69 11.93 -27.81
C GLU A 136 8.90 11.37 -26.39
N PRO A 137 10.07 10.81 -26.11
CA PRO A 137 10.36 10.22 -24.81
C PRO A 137 10.64 11.31 -23.76
N ARG A 138 10.28 11.03 -22.51
CA ARG A 138 10.71 11.85 -21.37
C ARG A 138 12.21 11.69 -21.19
N GLU A 139 12.94 12.80 -21.04
CA GLU A 139 14.41 12.80 -20.94
C GLU A 139 14.89 11.94 -19.76
N GLU A 140 14.16 11.96 -18.65
CA GLU A 140 14.47 11.15 -17.46
C GLU A 140 14.38 9.65 -17.78
N HIS A 141 13.38 9.22 -18.56
CA HIS A 141 13.21 7.80 -18.91
C HIS A 141 14.31 7.32 -19.86
N LEU A 142 14.81 8.19 -20.74
CA LEU A 142 15.98 7.91 -21.57
C LEU A 142 17.25 7.83 -20.73
N ALA A 143 17.41 8.72 -19.74
CA ALA A 143 18.57 8.71 -18.85
C ALA A 143 18.65 7.43 -18.01
N TRP A 144 17.52 6.80 -17.70
CA TRP A 144 17.46 5.52 -16.98
C TRP A 144 17.62 4.30 -17.90
N ASN A 145 17.60 4.46 -19.23
CA ASN A 145 17.68 3.34 -20.14
C ASN A 145 19.00 2.57 -20.00
N GLY A 146 18.92 1.25 -19.84
CA GLY A 146 20.07 0.37 -19.63
C GLY A 146 20.64 0.44 -18.20
N MET A 147 20.03 1.21 -17.29
CA MET A 147 20.42 1.22 -15.88
C MET A 147 20.08 -0.12 -15.24
N ILE A 148 21.07 -0.73 -14.59
CA ILE A 148 20.95 -2.03 -13.94
C ILE A 148 21.09 -1.87 -12.45
N LEU A 149 20.04 -2.12 -11.68
CA LEU A 149 20.05 -2.08 -10.22
C LEU A 149 19.73 -3.46 -9.66
N ARG A 150 20.11 -3.73 -8.41
CA ARG A 150 19.63 -4.95 -7.73
C ARG A 150 18.12 -4.85 -7.48
N TRP A 151 17.42 -5.98 -7.46
CA TRP A 151 15.95 -6.03 -7.37
C TRP A 151 15.36 -5.37 -6.11
N ASP A 152 16.13 -5.31 -5.03
CA ASP A 152 15.76 -4.75 -3.73
C ASP A 152 16.20 -3.28 -3.56
N ASP A 153 16.77 -2.67 -4.59
CA ASP A 153 17.09 -1.25 -4.57
C ASP A 153 15.80 -0.41 -4.35
N PRO A 154 15.78 0.52 -3.37
CA PRO A 154 14.62 1.36 -3.09
C PRO A 154 14.11 2.16 -4.29
N TRP A 155 14.95 2.44 -5.27
CA TRP A 155 14.57 3.15 -6.51
C TRP A 155 13.41 2.48 -7.24
N TRP A 156 13.34 1.13 -7.21
CA TRP A 156 12.26 0.37 -7.83
C TRP A 156 10.90 0.57 -7.20
N VAL A 157 10.81 1.09 -5.96
CA VAL A 157 9.53 1.38 -5.29
C VAL A 157 8.67 2.33 -6.11
N THR A 158 9.31 3.34 -6.70
CA THR A 158 8.61 4.39 -7.44
C THR A 158 8.88 4.34 -8.93
N HIS A 159 10.06 3.87 -9.37
CA HIS A 159 10.47 3.97 -10.78
C HIS A 159 10.28 2.68 -11.59
N PHE A 160 9.62 1.66 -11.04
CA PHE A 160 9.26 0.47 -11.80
C PHE A 160 8.08 0.80 -12.74
N PRO A 161 8.22 0.64 -14.07
CA PRO A 161 7.20 1.04 -15.03
C PRO A 161 5.80 0.45 -14.76
N ILE A 162 4.72 1.11 -15.15
CA ILE A 162 4.68 2.34 -15.95
C ILE A 162 4.85 3.60 -15.10
N ASN A 163 5.74 4.50 -15.51
CA ASN A 163 6.10 5.69 -14.75
C ASN A 163 5.33 6.95 -15.17
N ALA A 164 4.51 6.85 -16.23
CA ALA A 164 3.84 8.00 -16.80
C ALA A 164 2.70 7.65 -17.76
N TRP A 165 1.85 8.62 -18.09
CA TRP A 165 0.87 8.46 -19.17
C TRP A 165 1.59 8.20 -20.50
N GLY A 166 1.20 7.12 -21.19
CA GLY A 166 1.81 6.71 -22.45
C GLY A 166 3.19 6.04 -22.31
N CYS A 167 3.67 5.80 -21.08
CA CYS A 167 4.96 5.15 -20.85
C CYS A 167 4.99 3.74 -21.46
N GLN A 168 6.06 3.42 -22.18
CA GLN A 168 6.28 2.11 -22.81
C GLN A 168 7.52 1.38 -22.28
N CYS A 169 8.12 1.88 -21.21
CA CYS A 169 9.29 1.28 -20.58
C CYS A 169 8.95 -0.08 -19.96
N SER A 170 9.97 -0.93 -19.79
CA SER A 170 9.85 -2.27 -19.23
C SER A 170 11.06 -2.60 -18.35
N VAL A 171 11.03 -3.79 -17.72
CA VAL A 171 12.13 -4.28 -16.88
C VAL A 171 12.52 -5.70 -17.27
N ILE A 172 13.83 -5.91 -17.43
CA ILE A 172 14.43 -7.20 -17.78
C ILE A 172 15.26 -7.72 -16.60
N ALA A 173 15.09 -8.99 -16.26
CA ALA A 173 15.93 -9.66 -15.27
C ALA A 173 17.28 -10.04 -15.89
N ARG A 174 18.36 -9.84 -15.13
CA ARG A 174 19.75 -10.09 -15.51
C ARG A 174 20.42 -10.92 -14.43
N THR A 175 21.29 -11.81 -14.88
CA THR A 175 22.19 -12.62 -14.06
C THR A 175 23.54 -11.93 -13.91
N GLU A 176 24.36 -12.38 -12.95
CA GLU A 176 25.75 -11.94 -12.85
C GLU A 176 26.53 -12.17 -14.16
N ASP A 177 26.25 -13.27 -14.86
CA ASP A 177 26.87 -13.57 -16.16
C ASP A 177 26.47 -12.58 -17.25
N ASP A 178 25.23 -12.09 -17.23
CA ASP A 178 24.80 -11.02 -18.13
C ASP A 178 25.59 -9.73 -17.88
N LEU A 179 25.74 -9.32 -16.61
CA LEU A 179 26.53 -8.14 -16.25
C LEU A 179 27.97 -8.27 -16.75
N ARG A 180 28.61 -9.43 -16.53
CA ARG A 180 29.96 -9.70 -17.02
C ARG A 180 30.06 -9.62 -18.54
N ARG A 181 29.08 -10.18 -19.27
CA ARG A 181 29.02 -10.07 -20.74
C ARG A 181 28.81 -8.63 -21.22
N MET A 182 28.11 -7.82 -20.44
CA MET A 182 27.92 -6.39 -20.68
C MET A 182 29.12 -5.54 -20.24
N GLY A 183 30.21 -6.17 -19.74
CA GLY A 183 31.41 -5.48 -19.29
C GLY A 183 31.27 -4.78 -17.95
N LYS A 184 30.23 -5.08 -17.17
CA LYS A 184 29.99 -4.52 -15.83
C LYS A 184 30.62 -5.40 -14.75
N SER A 185 31.14 -4.76 -13.70
CA SER A 185 31.70 -5.43 -12.51
C SER A 185 30.66 -5.63 -11.39
N GLY A 186 29.43 -5.17 -11.58
CA GLY A 186 28.35 -5.18 -10.60
C GLY A 186 27.16 -4.32 -11.08
N PRO A 187 26.09 -4.21 -10.28
CA PRO A 187 24.99 -3.29 -10.58
C PRO A 187 25.46 -1.82 -10.53
N ASP A 188 24.73 -0.96 -11.21
CA ASP A 188 24.88 0.49 -11.13
C ASP A 188 24.41 1.02 -9.77
N THR A 189 24.75 2.28 -9.48
CA THR A 189 24.23 3.00 -8.31
C THR A 189 23.01 3.81 -8.74
N ALA A 190 21.89 3.65 -8.03
CA ALA A 190 20.69 4.42 -8.30
C ALA A 190 20.94 5.93 -8.14
N PRO A 191 20.40 6.78 -9.02
CA PRO A 191 20.45 8.22 -8.82
C PRO A 191 19.63 8.62 -7.59
N PRO A 192 19.97 9.74 -6.92
CA PRO A 192 19.17 10.25 -5.81
C PRO A 192 17.75 10.57 -6.29
N ILE A 193 16.75 10.17 -5.50
CA ILE A 193 15.35 10.45 -5.80
C ILE A 193 15.06 11.92 -5.48
N LYS A 194 14.92 12.75 -6.52
CA LYS A 194 14.53 14.15 -6.37
C LYS A 194 13.00 14.25 -6.39
N TRP A 195 12.42 14.66 -5.27
CA TRP A 195 10.99 14.88 -5.14
C TRP A 195 10.60 16.27 -5.64
N VAL A 196 9.50 16.33 -6.40
CA VAL A 196 8.93 17.57 -6.92
C VAL A 196 7.45 17.67 -6.57
N GLU A 197 7.01 18.87 -6.22
CA GLU A 197 5.61 19.15 -6.02
C GLU A 197 4.88 19.25 -7.37
N ARG A 198 3.69 18.66 -7.42
CA ARG A 198 2.78 18.73 -8.56
C ARG A 198 1.37 18.98 -8.05
N THR A 199 0.69 19.95 -8.65
CA THR A 199 -0.73 20.16 -8.42
C THR A 199 -1.53 19.26 -9.36
N ILE A 200 -2.44 18.47 -8.80
CA ILE A 200 -3.39 17.62 -9.54
C ILE A 200 -4.82 18.02 -9.22
N GLY A 201 -5.79 17.51 -9.98
CA GLY A 201 -7.20 17.69 -9.65
C GLY A 201 -7.78 19.06 -9.96
N GLN A 202 -7.11 19.92 -10.74
CA GLN A 202 -7.59 21.27 -11.08
C GLN A 202 -8.99 21.27 -11.74
N ARG A 203 -9.36 20.16 -12.38
CA ARG A 203 -10.66 19.94 -13.03
C ARG A 203 -11.49 18.84 -12.36
N SER A 204 -11.04 18.35 -11.21
CA SER A 204 -11.72 17.30 -10.44
C SER A 204 -12.74 17.92 -9.49
N PRO A 205 -13.84 17.23 -9.13
CA PRO A 205 -14.83 17.74 -8.18
C PRO A 205 -14.25 18.11 -6.81
N GLY A 206 -13.25 17.36 -6.34
CA GLY A 206 -12.53 17.63 -5.09
C GLY A 206 -11.57 18.83 -5.12
N GLY A 207 -11.43 19.51 -6.26
CA GLY A 207 -10.53 20.65 -6.41
C GLY A 207 -9.05 20.27 -6.51
N PRO A 208 -8.18 21.28 -6.70
CA PRO A 208 -6.75 21.07 -6.81
C PRO A 208 -6.14 20.64 -5.47
N ARG A 209 -5.23 19.66 -5.51
CA ARG A 209 -4.37 19.29 -4.37
C ARG A 209 -2.93 19.11 -4.82
N THR A 210 -1.98 19.38 -3.93
CA THR A 210 -0.56 19.14 -4.17
C THR A 210 -0.20 17.71 -3.79
N VAL A 211 0.62 17.07 -4.62
CA VAL A 211 1.24 15.78 -4.37
C VAL A 211 2.74 15.88 -4.60
N LEU A 212 3.51 15.07 -3.88
CA LEU A 212 4.94 14.91 -4.09
C LEU A 212 5.17 13.66 -4.94
N VAL A 213 5.92 13.82 -6.03
CA VAL A 213 6.28 12.72 -6.94
C VAL A 213 7.77 12.81 -7.29
N PRO A 214 8.44 11.69 -7.59
CA PRO A 214 9.80 11.74 -8.12
C PRO A 214 9.84 12.48 -9.47
N GLU A 215 10.91 13.22 -9.70
CA GLU A 215 11.18 13.83 -11.01
C GLU A 215 11.23 12.76 -12.11
N GLY A 216 10.58 13.04 -13.24
CA GLY A 216 10.39 12.06 -14.33
C GLY A 216 9.20 11.10 -14.16
N ILE A 217 8.47 11.14 -13.05
CA ILE A 217 7.27 10.31 -12.83
C ILE A 217 6.01 11.19 -12.84
N ASP A 218 5.00 10.78 -13.62
CA ASP A 218 3.71 11.50 -13.60
C ASP A 218 2.93 11.13 -12.33
N PRO A 219 2.15 12.08 -11.74
CA PRO A 219 1.30 11.79 -10.60
C PRO A 219 0.32 10.63 -10.82
N GLY A 220 0.29 9.72 -9.85
CA GLY A 220 -0.48 8.48 -9.85
C GLY A 220 0.33 7.25 -10.28
N PHE A 221 1.57 7.43 -10.76
CA PHE A 221 2.46 6.37 -11.23
C PHE A 221 3.68 6.15 -10.33
N GLU A 222 3.80 6.87 -9.21
CA GLU A 222 4.86 6.75 -8.20
C GLU A 222 4.72 5.49 -7.32
N HIS A 223 4.44 4.34 -7.95
CA HIS A 223 4.37 3.04 -7.31
C HIS A 223 4.73 1.95 -8.30
N THR A 224 5.30 0.85 -7.83
CA THR A 224 5.44 -0.38 -8.62
C THR A 224 4.05 -1.05 -8.80
N PRO A 225 3.54 -1.24 -10.04
CA PRO A 225 2.32 -1.99 -10.26
C PRO A 225 2.41 -3.42 -9.69
N GLY A 226 1.36 -3.87 -9.02
CA GLY A 226 1.27 -5.20 -8.40
C GLY A 226 2.01 -5.34 -7.08
N ARG A 227 2.88 -4.41 -6.68
CA ARG A 227 3.65 -4.51 -5.43
C ARG A 227 2.76 -4.46 -4.20
N SER A 228 1.66 -3.71 -4.25
CA SER A 228 0.73 -3.65 -3.11
C SER A 228 -0.14 -4.90 -3.01
N ARG A 229 -0.25 -5.71 -4.08
CA ARG A 229 -0.94 -7.02 -4.05
C ARG A 229 -0.12 -8.10 -3.37
N ASN A 230 1.19 -7.93 -3.27
CA ASN A 230 1.99 -8.72 -2.36
C ASN A 230 1.64 -8.31 -0.93
N PHE A 231 1.89 -9.20 0.02
CA PHE A 231 1.57 -8.98 1.44
C PHE A 231 2.03 -7.59 1.98
N SER A 232 3.06 -7.00 1.36
CA SER A 232 3.57 -5.65 1.59
C SER A 232 2.57 -4.50 1.41
N GLY A 233 1.53 -4.59 0.57
CA GLY A 233 0.53 -3.51 0.45
C GLY A 233 -0.63 -3.58 1.44
N GLN A 234 -0.65 -4.61 2.29
CA GLN A 234 -1.52 -4.67 3.47
C GLN A 234 -0.80 -4.15 4.72
N VAL A 235 0.51 -3.91 4.62
CA VAL A 235 1.31 -3.37 5.73
C VAL A 235 0.84 -1.95 6.01
N PRO A 236 0.31 -1.67 7.21
CA PRO A 236 -0.23 -0.35 7.53
C PRO A 236 0.93 0.65 7.59
N PRO A 237 0.84 1.81 6.91
CA PRO A 237 1.83 2.87 7.06
C PRO A 237 1.72 3.53 8.45
N PRO A 238 2.75 4.22 8.94
CA PRO A 238 2.65 5.02 10.16
C PRO A 238 1.69 6.19 9.95
N ARG A 239 0.77 6.40 10.91
CA ARG A 239 -0.29 7.41 10.84
C ARG A 239 0.16 8.79 11.35
N GLY A 240 1.26 8.87 12.11
CA GLY A 240 1.67 10.07 12.83
C GLY A 240 0.75 10.40 14.02
N GLY A 241 1.31 11.06 15.05
CA GLY A 241 0.60 11.44 16.28
C GLY A 241 0.33 10.27 17.24
N ARG A 242 -0.17 10.60 18.44
CA ARG A 242 -0.47 9.60 19.49
C ARG A 242 -1.79 8.87 19.20
N PRO A 243 -1.97 7.63 19.71
CA PRO A 243 -3.30 7.07 19.89
C PRO A 243 -4.10 8.02 20.80
N LEU A 244 -5.02 8.78 20.22
CA LEU A 244 -5.84 9.73 20.96
C LEU A 244 -7.13 9.04 21.45
N PRO A 245 -7.60 9.33 22.67
CA PRO A 245 -8.96 9.03 23.05
C PRO A 245 -9.93 9.76 22.10
N PRO A 246 -11.13 9.21 21.91
CA PRO A 246 -12.30 9.88 21.37
C PRO A 246 -12.43 11.39 21.58
N GLU A 247 -11.85 12.31 20.81
CA GLU A 247 -12.35 13.69 20.86
C GLU A 247 -13.74 13.71 20.22
N HIS A 248 -14.75 13.81 21.10
CA HIS A 248 -16.14 14.18 20.86
C HIS A 248 -16.60 14.03 19.41
N LEU A 249 -17.18 12.87 19.09
CA LEU A 249 -18.20 12.80 18.05
C LEU A 249 -19.18 13.96 18.33
N PRO A 250 -19.44 14.89 17.39
CA PRO A 250 -20.59 15.75 17.53
C PRO A 250 -21.80 14.82 17.72
N PRO A 251 -22.69 15.09 18.70
CA PRO A 251 -23.78 14.19 18.99
C PRO A 251 -24.58 13.99 17.71
N LEU A 252 -24.60 12.76 17.20
CA LEU A 252 -25.71 12.31 16.38
C LEU A 252 -26.95 12.44 17.26
N ASP A 253 -28.04 12.99 16.71
CA ASP A 253 -29.36 13.07 17.35
C ASP A 253 -29.63 11.84 18.23
N PRO A 254 -30.27 12.01 19.40
CA PRO A 254 -30.11 11.10 20.52
C PRO A 254 -30.61 9.69 20.16
N LEU A 255 -29.67 8.84 19.74
CA LEU A 255 -29.76 7.42 20.03
C LEU A 255 -29.87 7.31 21.56
N PRO A 256 -30.72 6.41 22.07
CA PRO A 256 -30.96 6.30 23.51
C PRO A 256 -29.63 6.27 24.23
N THR A 257 -29.45 7.24 25.14
CA THR A 257 -28.24 7.40 25.93
C THR A 257 -27.93 6.03 26.51
N ALA A 258 -26.81 5.42 26.10
CA ALA A 258 -26.33 4.23 26.76
C ALA A 258 -26.29 4.57 28.25
N PRO A 259 -26.92 3.76 29.13
CA PRO A 259 -26.93 4.05 30.55
C PRO A 259 -25.47 4.27 30.99
N SER A 260 -25.24 5.32 31.79
CA SER A 260 -23.93 5.56 32.41
C SER A 260 -23.37 4.24 32.92
N PRO A 261 -22.09 3.91 32.73
CA PRO A 261 -21.57 2.61 33.14
C PRO A 261 -21.84 2.43 34.65
N ILE A 262 -22.75 1.51 34.98
CA ILE A 262 -23.12 1.12 36.36
C ILE A 262 -22.06 0.17 36.94
N SER A 263 -20.82 0.25 36.47
CA SER A 263 -19.74 -0.59 36.96
C SER A 263 -18.44 0.21 36.95
N PRO A 264 -17.60 0.10 38.01
CA PRO A 264 -16.23 0.57 37.92
C PRO A 264 -15.58 -0.06 36.67
N PRO A 265 -14.65 0.64 36.00
CA PRO A 265 -13.92 0.03 34.88
C PRO A 265 -13.33 -1.29 35.35
N ASP A 266 -13.52 -2.36 34.56
CA ASP A 266 -12.95 -3.67 34.85
C ASP A 266 -11.48 -3.49 35.28
N PRO A 267 -11.02 -4.13 36.36
CA PRO A 267 -9.63 -3.98 36.78
C PRO A 267 -8.70 -4.34 35.61
N LEU A 268 -7.64 -3.56 35.41
CA LEU A 268 -6.62 -3.87 34.41
C LEU A 268 -5.94 -5.20 34.81
N PRO A 269 -5.62 -6.09 33.85
CA PRO A 269 -4.79 -7.24 34.13
C PRO A 269 -3.46 -6.83 34.80
N GLU A 270 -2.92 -7.70 35.67
CA GLU A 270 -1.64 -7.44 36.34
C GLU A 270 -0.51 -7.23 35.33
N PRO A 271 0.43 -6.28 35.53
CA PRO A 271 1.51 -6.04 34.59
C PRO A 271 2.31 -7.32 34.26
N GLN A 272 2.55 -7.59 32.98
CA GLN A 272 3.35 -8.74 32.57
C GLN A 272 4.83 -8.45 32.85
N PRO A 273 5.59 -9.37 33.46
CA PRO A 273 7.02 -9.18 33.57
C PRO A 273 7.64 -9.20 32.17
N VAL A 274 8.39 -8.16 31.82
CA VAL A 274 9.11 -8.11 30.56
C VAL A 274 10.58 -7.75 30.82
N THR A 275 11.45 -8.50 30.17
CA THR A 275 12.84 -8.09 29.96
C THR A 275 12.94 -7.80 28.47
N PRO A 276 12.84 -6.51 28.06
CA PRO A 276 12.97 -6.17 26.66
C PRO A 276 14.28 -6.74 26.12
N PRO A 277 14.27 -7.41 24.96
CA PRO A 277 15.49 -7.91 24.36
C PRO A 277 16.47 -6.75 24.15
N ASP A 278 17.75 -7.01 24.41
CA ASP A 278 18.83 -6.09 24.11
C ASP A 278 19.09 -6.13 22.59
N TRP A 279 18.30 -5.34 21.84
CA TRP A 279 18.42 -5.26 20.39
C TRP A 279 19.69 -4.49 20.02
N GLU A 280 20.78 -5.23 19.80
CA GLU A 280 22.01 -4.70 19.24
C GLU A 280 21.82 -4.39 17.75
N GLY A 281 21.87 -3.12 17.35
CA GLY A 281 21.84 -2.72 15.94
C GLY A 281 20.56 -2.01 15.51
N ASN A 282 19.98 -2.38 14.36
CA ASN A 282 18.83 -1.67 13.79
C ASN A 282 17.52 -2.17 14.40
N ALA A 283 16.91 -1.36 15.27
CA ALA A 283 15.66 -1.69 15.96
C ALA A 283 14.48 -2.03 15.03
N ILE A 284 14.46 -1.49 13.80
CA ILE A 284 13.45 -1.84 12.80
C ILE A 284 13.66 -3.27 12.28
N GLU A 285 14.92 -3.66 12.04
CA GLU A 285 15.24 -5.01 11.58
C GLU A 285 14.83 -6.05 12.62
N GLU A 286 15.16 -5.80 13.87
CA GLU A 286 14.83 -6.67 15.00
C GLU A 286 13.31 -6.76 15.22
N PHE A 287 12.61 -5.62 15.14
CA PHE A 287 11.14 -5.61 15.15
C PHE A 287 10.58 -6.52 14.06
N LEU A 288 11.02 -6.35 12.80
CA LEU A 288 10.54 -7.15 11.68
C LEU A 288 10.87 -8.65 11.89
N GLY A 289 12.08 -8.95 12.35
CA GLY A 289 12.55 -10.30 12.66
C GLY A 289 11.65 -11.02 13.67
N SER A 290 11.18 -10.30 14.70
CA SER A 290 10.25 -10.85 15.71
C SER A 290 8.93 -11.35 15.12
N PHE A 291 8.53 -10.82 13.96
CA PHE A 291 7.34 -11.23 13.20
C PHE A 291 7.65 -12.10 11.97
N LYS A 292 8.91 -12.57 11.83
CA LYS A 292 9.41 -13.30 10.65
C LYS A 292 9.32 -12.48 9.35
N ALA A 293 9.32 -11.16 9.46
CA ALA A 293 9.45 -10.21 8.37
C ALA A 293 10.92 -9.77 8.20
N SER A 294 11.21 -9.05 7.12
CA SER A 294 12.51 -8.41 6.86
C SER A 294 12.31 -7.10 6.09
N PHE A 295 13.40 -6.35 5.86
CA PHE A 295 13.39 -5.15 5.01
C PHE A 295 12.80 -5.39 3.62
N THR A 296 12.95 -6.61 3.09
CA THR A 296 12.53 -6.96 1.72
C THR A 296 11.30 -7.86 1.68
N ARG A 297 10.83 -8.37 2.82
CA ARG A 297 9.71 -9.32 2.90
C ARG A 297 8.79 -9.01 4.07
N ALA A 298 7.56 -8.63 3.77
CA ALA A 298 6.50 -8.54 4.77
C ALA A 298 6.00 -9.95 5.19
N ALA A 299 5.49 -10.07 6.42
CA ALA A 299 5.01 -11.32 7.02
C ALA A 299 3.66 -11.16 7.74
N ALA A 300 2.81 -12.18 7.59
CA ALA A 300 1.52 -12.24 8.26
C ALA A 300 1.67 -12.71 9.70
N PHE A 301 1.27 -11.88 10.64
CA PHE A 301 1.13 -12.23 12.05
C PHE A 301 -0.34 -12.53 12.37
N LEU A 302 -0.59 -13.59 13.14
CA LEU A 302 -1.91 -13.91 13.67
C LEU A 302 -1.97 -13.44 15.12
N ASP A 303 -2.89 -12.54 15.44
CA ASP A 303 -3.06 -12.06 16.80
C ASP A 303 -3.79 -13.07 17.71
N ALA A 304 -3.99 -12.69 18.98
CA ALA A 304 -4.61 -13.54 19.99
C ALA A 304 -6.06 -13.99 19.67
N VAL A 305 -6.76 -13.34 18.73
CA VAL A 305 -8.10 -13.77 18.26
C VAL A 305 -8.06 -14.38 16.85
N GLY A 306 -6.86 -14.62 16.30
CA GLY A 306 -6.65 -15.19 14.97
C GLY A 306 -6.83 -14.19 13.83
N GLN A 307 -6.92 -12.89 14.10
CA GLN A 307 -6.94 -11.88 13.05
C GLN A 307 -5.53 -11.69 12.47
N ARG A 308 -5.45 -11.59 11.13
CA ARG A 308 -4.20 -11.35 10.42
C ARG A 308 -3.82 -9.88 10.48
N LEU A 309 -2.60 -9.61 10.92
CA LEU A 309 -1.90 -8.33 10.78
C LEU A 309 -0.76 -8.47 9.77
N ALA A 310 -0.59 -7.46 8.93
CA ALA A 310 0.53 -7.38 8.03
C ALA A 310 1.68 -6.59 8.64
N ILE A 311 2.82 -7.26 8.83
CA ILE A 311 4.04 -6.67 9.37
C ILE A 311 5.07 -6.56 8.27
N GLY A 312 5.68 -5.39 8.09
CA GLY A 312 6.66 -5.19 7.04
C GLY A 312 7.26 -3.79 7.08
N LEU A 313 8.22 -3.55 6.19
CA LEU A 313 8.99 -2.31 6.19
C LEU A 313 8.13 -1.04 6.10
N GLY A 314 7.01 -1.10 5.37
CA GLY A 314 6.08 0.02 5.22
C GLY A 314 5.51 0.59 6.53
N MET A 315 5.58 -0.16 7.64
CA MET A 315 5.21 0.37 8.97
C MET A 315 6.11 1.52 9.42
N PHE A 316 7.32 1.60 8.89
CA PHE A 316 8.33 2.54 9.36
C PHE A 316 8.67 3.60 8.32
N TRP A 317 7.88 3.79 7.27
CA TRP A 317 8.12 4.87 6.32
C TRP A 317 6.80 5.59 6.05
N GLY A 318 6.80 6.91 6.26
CA GLY A 318 5.66 7.76 5.92
C GLY A 318 5.41 7.76 4.42
N ASN A 319 4.21 8.21 4.02
CA ASN A 319 3.86 8.35 2.61
C ASN A 319 4.72 9.38 1.86
N ASP A 320 5.47 10.21 2.58
CA ASP A 320 6.45 11.18 2.09
C ASP A 320 7.87 10.58 1.91
N GLY A 321 8.05 9.29 2.22
CA GLY A 321 9.33 8.60 2.13
C GLY A 321 10.28 8.89 3.29
N ASN A 322 9.86 9.68 4.29
CA ASN A 322 10.65 9.94 5.47
C ASN A 322 10.43 8.86 6.53
N PRO A 323 11.43 8.58 7.38
CA PRO A 323 11.21 7.89 8.63
C PRO A 323 10.11 8.62 9.42
N ALA A 324 8.98 7.97 9.67
CA ALA A 324 7.94 8.60 10.47
C ALA A 324 8.39 8.66 11.95
N ASP A 325 7.82 9.58 12.72
CA ASP A 325 8.06 9.62 14.15
C ASP A 325 7.21 8.51 14.82
N TYR A 326 7.74 7.29 14.89
CA TYR A 326 6.97 6.08 15.23
C TYR A 326 6.63 5.95 16.72
N ALA A 327 7.23 6.82 17.55
CA ALA A 327 7.09 6.80 18.99
C ALA A 327 7.37 8.20 19.57
N GLU A 328 6.42 9.13 19.43
CA GLU A 328 6.40 10.33 20.29
C GLU A 328 6.02 9.93 21.72
N SER A 329 6.96 9.30 22.42
CA SER A 329 6.93 9.25 23.87
C SER A 329 7.94 10.28 24.38
N ALA A 330 7.49 11.18 25.24
CA ALA A 330 8.38 12.14 25.88
C ALA A 330 9.38 11.47 26.86
N SER A 331 9.36 10.13 26.98
CA SER A 331 9.98 9.36 28.06
C SER A 331 10.76 8.11 27.62
N PHE A 332 10.64 7.67 26.36
CA PHE A 332 11.27 6.48 25.79
C PHE A 332 11.70 6.77 24.35
N ASP A 333 12.92 6.38 24.00
CA ASP A 333 13.43 6.42 22.63
C ASP A 333 12.89 5.25 21.77
N THR A 334 13.11 5.32 20.46
CA THR A 334 12.66 4.28 19.51
C THR A 334 13.22 2.90 19.85
N ALA A 335 14.48 2.84 20.30
CA ALA A 335 15.15 1.59 20.67
C ALA A 335 14.46 0.90 21.85
N THR A 336 13.93 1.66 22.80
CA THR A 336 13.20 1.15 23.97
C THR A 336 11.71 0.92 23.67
N ALA A 337 11.11 1.75 22.81
CA ALA A 337 9.68 1.68 22.52
C ALA A 337 9.29 0.53 21.59
N LEU A 338 10.06 0.26 20.52
CA LEU A 338 9.72 -0.78 19.54
C LEU A 338 9.67 -2.21 20.11
N PRO A 339 10.59 -2.65 21.00
CA PRO A 339 10.47 -3.95 21.65
C PRO A 339 9.16 -4.10 22.44
N LEU A 340 8.78 -3.05 23.17
CA LEU A 340 7.56 -3.03 23.98
C LEU A 340 6.30 -3.05 23.09
N ILE A 341 6.31 -2.31 21.97
CA ILE A 341 5.22 -2.33 20.98
C ILE A 341 5.12 -3.71 20.32
N ALA A 342 6.24 -4.31 19.92
CA ALA A 342 6.26 -5.66 19.37
C ALA A 342 5.66 -6.67 20.36
N GLN A 343 6.04 -6.58 21.63
CA GLN A 343 5.51 -7.41 22.70
C GLN A 343 4.01 -7.18 22.90
N ALA A 344 3.52 -5.94 22.86
CA ALA A 344 2.09 -5.63 23.00
C ALA A 344 1.25 -6.20 21.84
N ILE A 345 1.80 -6.28 20.63
CA ILE A 345 1.14 -6.94 19.49
C ILE A 345 1.10 -8.46 19.69
N GLN A 346 2.19 -9.05 20.17
CA GLN A 346 2.34 -10.50 20.33
C GLN A 346 1.55 -11.05 21.52
N THR A 347 1.60 -10.35 22.65
CA THR A 347 0.99 -10.76 23.93
C THR A 347 0.23 -9.58 24.57
N PRO A 348 -0.86 -9.10 23.94
CA PRO A 348 -1.67 -8.04 24.51
C PRO A 348 -2.32 -8.47 25.83
N ASP A 349 -2.65 -7.50 26.68
CA ASP A 349 -3.60 -7.70 27.79
C ASP A 349 -5.03 -7.66 27.29
N GLU A 350 -5.34 -6.72 26.41
CA GLU A 350 -6.66 -6.57 25.83
C GLU A 350 -6.57 -6.18 24.36
N ILE A 351 -7.56 -6.63 23.58
CA ILE A 351 -7.75 -6.13 22.21
C ILE A 351 -9.15 -5.52 22.09
N TRP A 352 -9.21 -4.27 21.67
CA TRP A 352 -10.44 -3.50 21.49
C TRP A 352 -10.64 -3.09 20.04
N VAL A 353 -11.91 -2.98 19.62
CA VAL A 353 -12.29 -2.42 18.32
C VAL A 353 -13.32 -1.33 18.50
N GLN A 354 -13.12 -0.21 17.81
CA GLN A 354 -13.98 0.96 17.88
C GLN A 354 -14.15 1.60 16.50
N ILE A 355 -15.34 2.13 16.21
CA ILE A 355 -15.56 3.02 15.07
C ILE A 355 -15.15 4.44 15.51
N VAL A 356 -14.24 5.05 14.76
CA VAL A 356 -13.71 6.40 15.00
C VAL A 356 -14.07 7.27 13.81
N TRP A 357 -14.63 8.46 14.07
CA TRP A 357 -14.88 9.46 13.04
C TRP A 357 -13.66 10.37 12.90
N LEU A 358 -13.13 10.46 11.68
CA LEU A 358 -12.06 11.38 11.34
C LEU A 358 -12.68 12.65 10.77
N ALA A 359 -12.78 13.70 11.61
CA ALA A 359 -13.47 14.93 11.25
C ALA A 359 -12.86 15.64 10.03
N ASP A 360 -11.51 15.68 9.96
CA ASP A 360 -10.76 16.38 8.91
C ASP A 360 -11.04 15.82 7.50
N VAL A 361 -11.37 14.53 7.41
CA VAL A 361 -11.62 13.81 6.15
C VAL A 361 -13.04 13.28 6.04
N GLN A 362 -13.92 13.65 6.99
CA GLN A 362 -15.32 13.24 7.08
C GLN A 362 -15.54 11.74 6.83
N LEU A 363 -14.75 10.90 7.50
CA LEU A 363 -14.74 9.46 7.28
C LEU A 363 -14.81 8.68 8.59
N ALA A 364 -15.71 7.71 8.66
CA ALA A 364 -15.69 6.70 9.72
C ALA A 364 -14.68 5.60 9.39
N VAL A 365 -13.77 5.32 10.32
CA VAL A 365 -12.80 4.22 10.24
C VAL A 365 -12.97 3.26 11.41
N VAL A 366 -12.68 1.98 11.18
CA VAL A 366 -12.60 1.00 12.26
C VAL A 366 -11.15 0.96 12.74
N ARG A 367 -10.95 1.15 14.04
CA ARG A 367 -9.64 1.05 14.69
C ARG A 367 -9.60 -0.13 15.63
N ARG A 368 -8.48 -0.85 15.60
CA ARG A 368 -8.16 -1.96 16.50
C ARG A 368 -7.02 -1.53 17.41
N ARG A 369 -7.17 -1.73 18.71
CA ARG A 369 -6.19 -1.35 19.73
C ARG A 369 -5.73 -2.55 20.53
N TYR A 370 -4.43 -2.69 20.64
CA TYR A 370 -3.73 -3.67 21.47
C TYR A 370 -3.21 -2.91 22.67
N LEU A 371 -3.70 -3.28 23.85
CA LEU A 371 -3.34 -2.65 25.11
C LEU A 371 -2.54 -3.66 25.92
N ALA A 372 -1.41 -3.25 26.47
CA ALA A 372 -0.61 -4.09 27.36
C ALA A 372 0.01 -3.25 28.48
N ARG A 373 0.22 -3.90 29.64
CA ARG A 373 0.97 -3.38 30.78
C ARG A 373 2.17 -4.28 31.00
N PHE A 374 3.34 -3.67 31.13
CA PHE A 374 4.57 -4.39 31.36
C PHE A 374 5.30 -3.89 32.60
N GLN A 375 5.73 -4.81 33.47
CA GLN A 375 6.73 -4.51 34.48
C GLN A 375 8.10 -4.72 33.85
N VAL A 376 8.76 -3.61 33.48
CA VAL A 376 10.09 -3.64 32.85
C VAL A 376 11.16 -3.78 33.93
N SER A 377 12.09 -4.73 33.75
CA SER A 377 13.21 -4.90 34.67
C SER A 377 14.01 -3.59 34.84
N GLY A 378 14.15 -3.12 36.08
CA GLY A 378 14.85 -1.87 36.40
C GLY A 378 13.98 -0.61 36.42
N GLN A 379 12.69 -0.70 36.09
CA GLN A 379 11.71 0.36 36.29
C GLN A 379 10.88 0.08 37.55
N GLU A 380 10.66 1.09 38.38
CA GLU A 380 9.83 0.97 39.58
C GLU A 380 8.35 0.82 39.22
N GLU A 381 7.87 1.63 38.27
CA GLU A 381 6.47 1.66 37.85
C GLU A 381 6.25 0.86 36.55
N PRO A 382 5.09 0.19 36.40
CA PRO A 382 4.76 -0.51 35.17
C PRO A 382 4.54 0.50 34.02
N VAL A 383 4.88 0.07 32.81
CA VAL A 383 4.65 0.84 31.58
C VAL A 383 3.41 0.35 30.86
N ALA A 384 2.61 1.30 30.41
CA ALA A 384 1.51 1.14 29.50
C ALA A 384 1.99 1.17 28.05
N VAL A 385 1.54 0.22 27.24
CA VAL A 385 1.81 0.16 25.81
C VAL A 385 0.51 0.08 25.03
N VAL A 386 0.42 0.89 23.98
CA VAL A 386 -0.70 0.94 23.05
C VAL A 386 -0.17 0.79 21.64
N PHE A 387 -0.74 -0.16 20.91
CA PHE A 387 -0.61 -0.23 19.45
C PHE A 387 -2.00 -0.14 18.84
N GLU A 388 -2.22 0.87 17.99
CA GLU A 388 -3.48 1.09 17.28
C GLU A 388 -3.26 0.92 15.78
N VAL A 389 -4.16 0.21 15.10
CA VAL A 389 -4.12 0.00 13.66
C VAL A 389 -5.50 0.12 13.03
N GLY A 390 -5.57 0.73 11.84
CA GLY A 390 -6.77 0.90 11.06
C GLY A 390 -6.45 1.08 9.57
N ARG A 391 -7.49 1.39 8.77
CA ARG A 391 -7.37 1.75 7.35
C ARG A 391 -6.45 2.95 7.13
N ASP A 392 -6.38 3.83 8.11
CA ASP A 392 -5.62 5.08 8.13
C ASP A 392 -4.17 4.89 8.60
N GLY A 393 -3.71 3.66 8.78
CA GLY A 393 -2.35 3.33 9.21
C GLY A 393 -2.28 2.83 10.66
N TRP A 394 -1.09 2.86 11.25
CA TRP A 394 -0.87 2.47 12.65
C TRP A 394 -0.24 3.60 13.47
N ALA A 395 -0.44 3.56 14.78
CA ALA A 395 0.21 4.44 15.74
C ALA A 395 0.54 3.67 17.03
N GLY A 396 1.69 3.97 17.63
CA GLY A 396 2.15 3.38 18.89
C GLY A 396 2.32 4.43 19.98
N ASN A 397 2.17 4.02 21.24
CA ASN A 397 2.58 4.83 22.37
C ASN A 397 3.02 3.96 23.55
N VAL A 398 4.09 4.39 24.22
CA VAL A 398 4.55 3.85 25.50
C VAL A 398 4.47 4.98 26.53
N SER A 399 3.88 4.72 27.68
CA SER A 399 3.68 5.72 28.74
C SER A 399 3.72 5.06 30.11
N THR A 400 4.04 5.81 31.16
CA THR A 400 3.83 5.38 32.55
C THR A 400 2.44 5.75 33.08
N SER A 401 1.59 6.39 32.26
CA SER A 401 0.27 6.86 32.66
C SER A 401 -0.82 5.80 32.47
N GLU A 402 -1.35 5.26 33.58
CA GLU A 402 -2.50 4.35 33.55
C GLU A 402 -3.80 5.01 33.08
N ALA A 403 -3.94 6.32 33.32
CA ALA A 403 -5.12 7.07 32.89
C ALA A 403 -5.32 7.03 31.36
N MET A 404 -4.21 6.99 30.61
CA MET A 404 -4.25 6.85 29.16
C MET A 404 -4.83 5.50 28.74
N LEU A 405 -4.36 4.39 29.33
CA LEU A 405 -4.90 3.05 29.02
C LEU A 405 -6.39 2.97 29.29
N GLN A 406 -6.83 3.45 30.46
CA GLN A 406 -8.24 3.42 30.82
C GLN A 406 -9.09 4.22 29.84
N SER A 407 -8.63 5.38 29.39
CA SER A 407 -9.34 6.20 28.41
C SER A 407 -9.52 5.50 27.05
N LEU A 408 -8.66 4.53 26.71
CA LEU A 408 -8.66 3.85 25.41
C LEU A 408 -9.47 2.55 25.39
N ARG A 409 -9.93 2.06 26.55
CA ARG A 409 -10.80 0.87 26.72
C ARG A 409 -12.26 1.20 26.39
N GLN A 410 -12.49 1.57 25.14
CA GLN A 410 -13.81 1.95 24.61
C GLN A 410 -14.12 1.15 23.35
N GLY A 411 -15.40 0.81 23.16
CA GLY A 411 -15.87 0.01 22.02
C GLY A 411 -16.14 -1.45 22.41
N VAL A 412 -15.80 -2.37 21.51
CA VAL A 412 -15.99 -3.82 21.70
C VAL A 412 -14.66 -4.46 22.09
N ARG A 413 -14.59 -5.06 23.30
CA ARG A 413 -13.46 -5.91 23.71
C ARG A 413 -13.56 -7.26 23.02
N LEU A 414 -12.53 -7.59 22.24
CA LEU A 414 -12.44 -8.87 21.51
C LEU A 414 -11.57 -9.89 22.24
N TYR A 415 -10.65 -9.43 23.07
CA TYR A 415 -9.74 -10.26 23.82
C TYR A 415 -9.42 -9.62 25.16
N GLN A 416 -9.26 -10.46 26.18
CA GLN A 416 -8.67 -10.12 27.46
C GLN A 416 -7.82 -11.32 27.89
N ARG A 417 -6.59 -11.05 28.33
CA ARG A 417 -5.71 -12.06 28.91
C ARG A 417 -6.35 -12.58 30.20
N GLU A 418 -6.38 -13.90 30.35
CA GLU A 418 -6.86 -14.53 31.57
C GLU A 418 -5.97 -14.12 32.75
N VAL A 419 -6.60 -13.65 33.83
CA VAL A 419 -5.92 -13.36 35.09
C VAL A 419 -5.78 -14.71 35.81
N ASN A 420 -4.55 -15.24 35.86
CA ASN A 420 -4.26 -16.42 36.68
C ASN A 420 -4.12 -16.04 38.15
#